data_AF-A0A8T9C8V2-F1
#
_entry.id   AF-A0A8T9C8V2-F1
#
_cell.length_a   1.000
_cell.length_b   1.000
_cell.length_c   1.000
_cell.angle_alpha   90.00
_cell.angle_beta   90.00
_cell.angle_gamma   90.00
#
_symmetry.space_group_name_H-M   'P 1'
#
loop_
_entity.id
_entity.type
_entity.pdbx_description
1 polymer ?
#
loop_
_entity_poly.entity_id
_entity_poly.type
_entity_poly.pdbx_seq_one_letter_code
_entity_poly.pdbx_strand_id
1 'polypeptide(L)'
;MSKAFTIATVLGALVSTTLGHGYVAGIKANGVYTEGWQVSYWYDIVNKAPYPQSPGWYEEALDLGFIQPSAYHVVHTFTCVDAMHRTSDIICHKNAVNANVSATVPAGGSVEFYWTTWPHTIGPVLTYVANCGGDCKLVNKATLKWVKIDESGIDFTTQVWASGALINNNNTWTTTVPKTLAPGHYVFRHEIIALHGGGSLNGAQNYPFCTNIDVTGSGTANPTGTLATTFYKETDPGIYFNPYVTMTNYTIPGPALWTG
;
A
#
# COMPACT_ATOMS: atom_id res chain seq x y z
N MET A 1 50.93 -43.47 21.10
CA MET A 1 49.52 -43.20 20.76
C MET A 1 49.28 -41.72 20.97
N SER A 2 49.24 -40.91 19.91
CA SER A 2 48.83 -39.50 19.99
C SER A 2 47.73 -39.30 18.96
N LYS A 3 46.52 -38.97 19.42
CA LYS A 3 45.36 -38.69 18.56
C LYS A 3 45.35 -37.18 18.30
N ALA A 4 45.57 -36.79 17.04
CA ALA A 4 45.34 -35.43 16.59
C ALA A 4 43.82 -35.17 16.51
N PHE A 5 43.35 -34.16 17.23
CA PHE A 5 41.99 -33.63 17.09
C PHE A 5 42.01 -32.52 16.04
N THR A 6 41.42 -32.78 14.88
CA THR A 6 41.17 -31.75 13.86
C THR A 6 39.91 -31.00 14.26
N ILE A 7 40.06 -29.74 14.69
CA ILE A 7 38.93 -28.82 14.87
C ILE A 7 38.54 -28.31 13.47
N ALA A 8 37.42 -28.81 12.95
CA ALA A 8 36.81 -28.27 11.75
C ALA A 8 35.97 -27.05 12.13
N THR A 9 36.46 -25.85 11.85
CA THR A 9 35.71 -24.61 11.97
C THR A 9 34.69 -24.54 10.83
N VAL A 10 33.41 -24.74 11.14
CA VAL A 10 32.32 -24.51 10.18
C VAL A 10 32.07 -23.01 10.10
N LEU A 11 32.57 -22.39 9.03
CA LEU A 11 32.22 -21.01 8.67
C LEU A 11 30.83 -21.05 8.03
N GLY A 12 29.78 -20.80 8.82
CA GLY A 12 28.42 -20.66 8.31
C GLY A 12 28.32 -19.39 7.47
N ALA A 13 28.18 -19.54 6.15
CA ALA A 13 27.85 -18.43 5.27
C ALA A 13 26.42 -17.97 5.59
N LEU A 14 26.28 -16.83 6.27
CA LEU A 14 25.01 -16.13 6.38
C LEU A 14 24.70 -15.55 5.00
N VAL A 15 23.91 -16.29 4.21
CA VAL A 15 23.34 -15.75 2.97
C VAL A 15 22.30 -14.71 3.38
N SER A 16 22.65 -13.42 3.29
CA SER A 16 21.68 -12.34 3.40
C SER A 16 20.73 -12.44 2.22
N THR A 17 19.50 -12.91 2.45
CA THR A 17 18.44 -12.82 1.45
C THR A 17 18.11 -11.35 1.24
N THR A 18 18.53 -10.77 0.12
CA THR A 18 18.07 -9.45 -0.30
C THR A 18 16.62 -9.58 -0.76
N LEU A 19 15.67 -9.09 0.03
CA LEU A 19 14.28 -8.99 -0.40
C LEU A 19 14.20 -7.87 -1.44
N GLY A 20 13.60 -8.17 -2.61
CA GLY A 20 13.43 -7.18 -3.66
C GLY A 20 12.16 -6.35 -3.52
N HIS A 21 11.19 -6.79 -2.73
CA HIS A 21 9.82 -6.28 -2.71
C HIS A 21 9.15 -6.50 -1.34
N GLY A 22 7.95 -5.95 -1.13
CA GLY A 22 7.19 -6.12 0.11
C GLY A 22 5.70 -5.79 -0.04
N TYR A 23 4.93 -6.11 1.00
CA TYR A 23 3.49 -5.86 1.10
C TYR A 23 3.10 -5.46 2.53
N VAL A 24 1.89 -4.95 2.73
CA VAL A 24 1.35 -4.65 4.06
C VAL A 24 0.88 -5.94 4.74
N ALA A 25 1.67 -6.43 5.70
CA ALA A 25 1.37 -7.65 6.46
C ALA A 25 0.27 -7.44 7.51
N GLY A 26 0.02 -6.19 7.92
CA GLY A 26 -0.97 -5.92 8.96
C GLY A 26 -1.31 -4.46 9.09
N ILE A 27 -2.43 -4.19 9.75
CA ILE A 27 -2.80 -2.85 10.18
C ILE A 27 -3.12 -2.83 11.67
N LYS A 28 -2.89 -1.70 12.32
CA LYS A 28 -3.43 -1.40 13.65
C LYS A 28 -4.33 -0.18 13.55
N ALA A 29 -5.64 -0.40 13.65
CA ALA A 29 -6.65 0.65 13.64
C ALA A 29 -7.09 0.93 15.08
N ASN A 30 -6.89 2.16 15.54
CA ASN A 30 -7.26 2.57 16.90
C ASN A 30 -6.72 1.62 18.00
N GLY A 31 -5.46 1.20 17.88
CA GLY A 31 -4.82 0.30 18.85
C GLY A 31 -5.07 -1.19 18.64
N VAL A 32 -6.02 -1.58 17.77
CA VAL A 32 -6.36 -2.99 17.49
C VAL A 32 -5.65 -3.48 16.25
N TYR A 33 -4.75 -4.45 16.42
CA TYR A 33 -4.03 -5.08 15.31
C TYR A 33 -4.88 -6.15 14.62
N THR A 34 -4.82 -6.18 13.29
CA THR A 34 -5.39 -7.22 12.43
C THR A 34 -4.41 -7.55 11.30
N GLU A 35 -4.28 -8.82 10.95
CA GLU A 35 -3.51 -9.22 9.77
C GLU A 35 -4.13 -8.63 8.50
N GLY A 36 -3.28 -8.15 7.60
CA GLY A 36 -3.65 -7.76 6.25
C GLY A 36 -3.84 -8.99 5.37
N TRP A 37 -4.01 -8.77 4.07
CA TRP A 37 -3.98 -9.88 3.11
C TRP A 37 -2.57 -10.48 3.08
N GLN A 38 -2.45 -11.75 3.47
CA GLN A 38 -1.19 -12.48 3.35
C GLN A 38 -1.15 -13.17 1.99
N VAL A 39 -0.01 -13.09 1.31
CA VAL A 39 0.18 -13.78 0.01
C VAL A 39 -0.01 -15.30 0.13
N SER A 40 0.25 -15.88 1.30
CA SER A 40 -0.04 -17.29 1.58
C SER A 40 -1.51 -17.66 1.44
N TYR A 41 -2.44 -16.74 1.72
CA TYR A 41 -3.88 -17.01 1.65
C TYR A 41 -4.35 -17.30 0.21
N TRP A 42 -3.63 -16.82 -0.81
CA TRP A 42 -3.90 -17.22 -2.18
C TRP A 42 -3.73 -18.74 -2.37
N TYR A 43 -2.64 -19.30 -1.81
CA TYR A 43 -2.41 -20.74 -1.87
C TYR A 43 -3.45 -21.51 -1.07
N ASP A 44 -3.92 -20.96 0.06
CA ASP A 44 -5.00 -21.56 0.83
C ASP A 44 -6.29 -21.64 0.00
N ILE A 45 -6.65 -20.58 -0.73
CA ILE A 45 -7.80 -20.57 -1.65
C ILE A 45 -7.65 -21.66 -2.71
N VAL A 46 -6.51 -21.72 -3.40
CA VAL A 46 -6.26 -22.71 -4.47
C VAL A 46 -6.32 -24.14 -3.93
N ASN A 47 -5.79 -24.36 -2.73
CA ASN A 47 -5.78 -25.67 -2.07
C ASN A 47 -7.08 -25.98 -1.31
N LYS A 48 -8.08 -25.09 -1.36
CA LYS A 48 -9.35 -25.21 -0.61
C LYS A 48 -9.13 -25.35 0.90
N ALA A 49 -8.06 -24.75 1.41
CA ALA A 49 -7.79 -24.65 2.84
C ALA A 49 -8.52 -23.43 3.44
N PRO A 50 -8.95 -23.49 4.71
CA PRO A 50 -9.47 -22.33 5.41
C PRO A 50 -8.39 -21.25 5.53
N TYR A 51 -8.76 -19.99 5.30
CA TYR A 51 -7.91 -18.83 5.53
C TYR A 51 -8.62 -17.81 6.45
N PRO A 52 -7.88 -17.02 7.24
CA PRO A 52 -8.45 -16.01 8.12
C PRO A 52 -9.23 -14.94 7.37
N GLN A 53 -10.28 -14.40 8.00
CA GLN A 53 -10.89 -13.17 7.50
C GLN A 53 -9.94 -11.99 7.77
N SER A 54 -9.75 -11.13 6.77
CA SER A 54 -8.90 -9.95 6.86
C SER A 54 -9.65 -8.71 6.39
N PRO A 55 -9.40 -7.52 6.98
CA PRO A 55 -9.84 -6.26 6.41
C PRO A 55 -8.99 -5.83 5.21
N GLY A 56 -7.85 -6.47 4.95
CA GLY A 56 -7.04 -6.26 3.75
C GLY A 56 -7.67 -6.92 2.52
N TRP A 57 -7.61 -6.23 1.40
CA TRP A 57 -8.16 -6.73 0.14
C TRP A 57 -7.29 -7.86 -0.41
N TYR A 58 -7.95 -8.88 -0.97
CA TYR A 58 -7.27 -9.90 -1.76
C TYR A 58 -6.48 -9.24 -2.89
N GLU A 59 -5.31 -9.77 -3.22
CA GLU A 59 -4.54 -9.41 -4.42
C GLU A 59 -3.71 -10.60 -4.92
N GLU A 60 -3.42 -10.62 -6.21
CA GLU A 60 -2.58 -11.63 -6.90
C GLU A 60 -1.17 -11.10 -7.20
N ALA A 61 -0.65 -10.26 -6.31
CA ALA A 61 0.75 -9.82 -6.34
C ALA A 61 1.66 -10.91 -5.73
N LEU A 62 1.64 -12.12 -6.31
CA LEU A 62 2.36 -13.29 -5.76
C LEU A 62 3.90 -13.11 -5.78
N ASP A 63 4.38 -12.20 -6.62
CA ASP A 63 5.77 -11.75 -6.70
C ASP A 63 6.11 -10.65 -5.67
N LEU A 64 5.13 -10.25 -4.85
CA LEU A 64 5.13 -9.05 -3.99
C LEU A 64 5.36 -7.76 -4.80
N GLY A 65 5.14 -7.82 -6.10
CA GLY A 65 5.56 -6.80 -7.05
C GLY A 65 4.72 -5.54 -7.03
N PHE A 66 4.85 -4.77 -8.09
CA PHE A 66 4.27 -3.43 -8.22
C PHE A 66 3.35 -3.30 -9.42
N ILE A 67 2.66 -2.16 -9.46
CA ILE A 67 1.99 -1.62 -10.65
C ILE A 67 2.92 -0.59 -11.29
N GLN A 68 3.25 -0.80 -12.56
CA GLN A 68 4.08 0.11 -13.35
C GLN A 68 3.27 1.23 -14.00
N PRO A 69 3.88 2.37 -14.39
CA PRO A 69 3.17 3.49 -14.97
C PRO A 69 2.31 3.19 -16.20
N SER A 70 2.78 2.29 -17.07
CA SER A 70 2.02 1.84 -18.25
C SER A 70 0.70 1.13 -17.92
N ALA A 71 0.48 0.73 -16.66
CA ALA A 71 -0.77 0.15 -16.19
C ALA A 71 -1.72 1.17 -15.54
N TYR A 72 -1.33 2.45 -15.35
CA TYR A 72 -2.13 3.45 -14.63
C TYR A 72 -3.53 3.69 -15.22
N HIS A 73 -3.67 3.58 -16.53
CA HIS A 73 -4.93 3.81 -17.23
C HIS A 73 -5.51 2.53 -17.84
N VAL A 74 -4.91 1.37 -17.57
CA VAL A 74 -5.35 0.09 -18.11
C VAL A 74 -6.52 -0.42 -17.29
N VAL A 75 -7.65 -0.61 -17.94
CA VAL A 75 -8.81 -1.33 -17.40
C VAL A 75 -8.84 -2.69 -18.06
N HIS A 76 -8.74 -3.73 -17.25
CA HIS A 76 -8.84 -5.11 -17.70
C HIS A 76 -10.11 -5.75 -17.16
N THR A 77 -10.37 -6.95 -17.67
CA THR A 77 -11.51 -7.77 -17.31
C THR A 77 -10.96 -9.10 -16.83
N PHE A 78 -11.24 -9.49 -15.60
CA PHE A 78 -10.79 -10.76 -15.03
C PHE A 78 -11.93 -11.45 -14.27
N THR A 79 -11.80 -12.76 -14.11
CA THR A 79 -12.72 -13.59 -13.34
C THR A 79 -12.03 -14.10 -12.09
N CYS A 80 -12.56 -13.76 -10.93
CA CYS A 80 -12.10 -14.28 -9.64
C CYS A 80 -13.30 -14.72 -8.81
N VAL A 81 -13.13 -15.82 -8.08
CA VAL A 81 -14.05 -16.40 -7.08
C VAL A 81 -15.43 -16.85 -7.60
N ASP A 82 -15.99 -16.22 -8.64
CA ASP A 82 -17.18 -16.61 -9.43
C ASP A 82 -17.74 -15.45 -10.30
N ALA A 83 -17.16 -14.23 -10.25
CA ALA A 83 -17.70 -13.06 -10.93
C ALA A 83 -16.70 -12.38 -11.89
N MET A 84 -17.26 -11.76 -12.94
CA MET A 84 -16.53 -10.96 -13.90
C MET A 84 -16.31 -9.54 -13.36
N HIS A 85 -15.05 -9.15 -13.20
CA HIS A 85 -14.67 -7.84 -12.70
C HIS A 85 -14.01 -7.03 -13.82
N ARG A 86 -14.55 -5.84 -14.11
CA ARG A 86 -13.96 -4.88 -15.05
C ARG A 86 -13.36 -3.70 -14.30
N THR A 87 -12.05 -3.65 -14.19
CA THR A 87 -11.36 -2.76 -13.26
C THR A 87 -9.89 -2.57 -13.61
N SER A 88 -9.20 -1.66 -12.92
CA SER A 88 -7.75 -1.42 -13.06
C SER A 88 -6.98 -1.90 -11.83
N ASP A 89 -5.74 -2.36 -12.04
CA ASP A 89 -4.84 -2.79 -10.97
C ASP A 89 -4.32 -1.63 -10.12
N ILE A 90 -4.24 -0.41 -10.65
CA ILE A 90 -3.74 0.74 -9.88
C ILE A 90 -4.64 1.09 -8.69
N ILE A 91 -5.89 0.61 -8.69
CA ILE A 91 -6.88 0.91 -7.66
C ILE A 91 -6.49 0.27 -6.33
N CYS A 92 -6.33 -1.06 -6.31
CA CYS A 92 -6.09 -1.84 -5.10
C CYS A 92 -5.11 -3.00 -5.32
N HIS A 93 -4.25 -2.90 -6.34
CA HIS A 93 -3.33 -3.94 -6.82
C HIS A 93 -3.96 -5.01 -7.74
N LYS A 94 -3.09 -5.92 -8.21
CA LYS A 94 -3.33 -6.97 -9.21
C LYS A 94 -4.53 -7.82 -8.83
N ASN A 95 -5.54 -7.83 -9.70
CA ASN A 95 -6.74 -8.65 -9.54
C ASN A 95 -7.45 -8.51 -8.19
N ALA A 96 -7.31 -7.33 -7.55
CA ALA A 96 -7.74 -7.23 -6.16
C ALA A 96 -9.25 -7.37 -5.95
N VAL A 97 -9.65 -8.01 -4.87
CA VAL A 97 -11.05 -8.26 -4.50
C VAL A 97 -11.32 -7.73 -3.09
N ASN A 98 -12.53 -7.23 -2.90
CA ASN A 98 -12.99 -6.62 -1.66
C ASN A 98 -12.72 -7.52 -0.45
N ALA A 99 -12.30 -6.90 0.65
CA ALA A 99 -12.16 -7.59 1.93
C ALA A 99 -13.54 -7.98 2.52
N ASN A 100 -13.56 -9.05 3.31
CA ASN A 100 -14.80 -9.61 3.87
C ASN A 100 -15.19 -9.05 5.24
N VAL A 101 -14.29 -8.34 5.90
CA VAL A 101 -14.50 -7.67 7.20
C VAL A 101 -13.93 -6.25 7.15
N SER A 102 -14.28 -5.42 8.13
CA SER A 102 -13.74 -4.06 8.29
C SER A 102 -12.98 -3.96 9.61
N ALA A 103 -11.91 -3.16 9.64
CA ALA A 103 -11.39 -2.62 10.89
C ALA A 103 -12.24 -1.39 11.32
N THR A 104 -12.03 -0.87 12.53
CA THR A 104 -12.78 0.30 13.01
C THR A 104 -11.83 1.36 13.58
N VAL A 105 -12.06 2.61 13.22
CA VAL A 105 -11.29 3.76 13.71
C VAL A 105 -12.21 4.96 13.91
N PRO A 106 -12.08 5.76 14.99
CA PRO A 106 -12.76 7.04 15.07
C PRO A 106 -12.09 8.06 14.13
N ALA A 107 -12.85 9.01 13.61
CA ALA A 107 -12.29 10.24 13.03
C ALA A 107 -11.37 10.91 14.07
N GLY A 108 -10.15 11.29 13.66
CA GLY A 108 -9.08 11.73 14.55
C GLY A 108 -8.23 10.61 15.15
N GLY A 109 -8.62 9.34 15.00
CA GLY A 109 -7.81 8.19 15.35
C GLY A 109 -6.73 7.88 14.31
N SER A 110 -5.91 6.86 14.58
CA SER A 110 -4.82 6.45 13.71
C SER A 110 -5.03 5.06 13.10
N VAL A 111 -4.44 4.88 11.92
CA VAL A 111 -4.24 3.60 11.26
C VAL A 111 -2.75 3.45 11.01
N GLU A 112 -2.14 2.42 11.61
CA GLU A 112 -0.75 2.06 11.38
C GLU A 112 -0.70 0.93 10.34
N PHE A 113 0.10 1.08 9.29
CA PHE A 113 0.35 0.09 8.25
C PHE A 113 1.72 -0.55 8.48
N TYR A 114 1.73 -1.86 8.70
CA TYR A 114 2.93 -2.65 8.94
C TYR A 114 3.34 -3.35 7.65
N TRP A 115 4.40 -2.87 7.02
CA TRP A 115 5.00 -3.52 5.87
C TRP A 115 5.89 -4.67 6.30
N THR A 116 6.02 -5.68 5.45
CA THR A 116 7.19 -6.57 5.49
C THR A 116 8.46 -5.74 5.30
N THR A 117 9.64 -6.32 5.55
CA THR A 117 10.93 -5.67 5.32
C THR A 117 10.97 -4.95 3.96
N TRP A 118 11.04 -3.63 3.98
CA TRP A 118 10.96 -2.80 2.78
C TRP A 118 12.37 -2.48 2.26
N PRO A 119 12.68 -2.74 0.97
CA PRO A 119 14.05 -2.61 0.47
C PRO A 119 14.35 -1.27 -0.21
N HIS A 120 13.35 -0.42 -0.45
CA HIS A 120 13.50 0.78 -1.28
C HIS A 120 13.39 2.07 -0.46
N THR A 121 14.53 2.71 -0.20
CA THR A 121 14.65 3.95 0.60
C THR A 121 14.32 5.23 -0.17
N ILE A 122 13.91 5.14 -1.44
CA ILE A 122 13.59 6.29 -2.30
C ILE A 122 12.14 6.17 -2.77
N GLY A 123 11.28 7.04 -2.26
CA GLY A 123 9.85 7.03 -2.61
C GLY A 123 8.95 7.77 -1.63
N PRO A 124 7.86 8.41 -2.11
CA PRO A 124 6.81 8.92 -1.23
C PRO A 124 5.98 7.78 -0.62
N VAL A 125 5.24 8.15 0.42
CA VAL A 125 4.19 7.32 1.05
C VAL A 125 2.90 8.13 1.08
N LEU A 126 1.80 7.52 0.63
CA LEU A 126 0.51 8.17 0.40
C LEU A 126 -0.61 7.34 1.01
N THR A 127 -1.63 8.00 1.57
CA THR A 127 -2.86 7.31 1.99
C THR A 127 -4.09 8.08 1.53
N TYR A 128 -5.04 7.32 0.98
CA TYR A 128 -6.31 7.82 0.46
C TYR A 128 -7.48 7.10 1.13
N VAL A 129 -8.65 7.73 1.15
CA VAL A 129 -9.91 7.12 1.56
C VAL A 129 -10.97 7.29 0.49
N ALA A 130 -11.84 6.29 0.31
CA ALA A 130 -13.01 6.38 -0.55
C ALA A 130 -14.23 5.83 0.19
N ASN A 131 -15.32 6.60 0.22
CA ASN A 131 -16.57 6.17 0.84
C ASN A 131 -17.22 5.09 -0.03
N CYS A 132 -17.62 3.98 0.58
CA CYS A 132 -18.24 2.85 -0.11
C CYS A 132 -19.70 3.11 -0.50
N GLY A 133 -20.35 4.10 0.10
CA GLY A 133 -21.78 4.39 -0.08
C GLY A 133 -22.71 3.32 0.50
N GLY A 134 -22.15 2.37 1.25
CA GLY A 134 -22.79 1.14 1.73
C GLY A 134 -21.73 0.17 2.24
N ASP A 135 -22.03 -1.13 2.23
CA ASP A 135 -21.07 -2.16 2.66
C ASP A 135 -19.88 -2.26 1.68
N CYS A 136 -18.66 -2.05 2.19
CA CYS A 136 -17.43 -2.16 1.39
C CYS A 136 -17.17 -3.58 0.86
N LYS A 137 -17.81 -4.63 1.40
CA LYS A 137 -17.72 -5.99 0.83
C LYS A 137 -18.31 -6.09 -0.57
N LEU A 138 -19.25 -5.19 -0.91
CA LEU A 138 -20.00 -5.21 -2.16
C LEU A 138 -19.65 -4.05 -3.09
N VAL A 139 -18.72 -3.17 -2.70
CA VAL A 139 -18.43 -1.96 -3.47
C VAL A 139 -17.73 -2.29 -4.79
N ASN A 140 -18.16 -1.68 -5.89
CA ASN A 140 -17.41 -1.74 -7.13
C ASN A 140 -16.17 -0.84 -7.02
N LYS A 141 -14.96 -1.43 -6.93
CA LYS A 141 -13.73 -0.64 -6.78
C LYS A 141 -13.48 0.35 -7.93
N ALA A 142 -14.00 0.09 -9.13
CA ALA A 142 -13.87 0.99 -10.27
C ALA A 142 -14.67 2.30 -10.13
N THR A 143 -15.64 2.35 -9.20
CA THR A 143 -16.46 3.55 -8.95
C THR A 143 -16.02 4.34 -7.72
N LEU A 144 -15.06 3.82 -6.94
CA LEU A 144 -14.55 4.49 -5.74
C LEU A 144 -13.92 5.83 -6.10
N LYS A 145 -14.35 6.87 -5.38
CA LYS A 145 -13.82 8.24 -5.47
C LYS A 145 -12.93 8.49 -4.26
N TRP A 146 -11.64 8.62 -4.52
CA TRP A 146 -10.59 8.65 -3.53
C TRP A 146 -10.20 10.08 -3.17
N VAL A 147 -10.02 10.31 -1.88
CA VAL A 147 -9.57 11.57 -1.29
C VAL A 147 -8.24 11.29 -0.59
N LYS A 148 -7.22 12.07 -0.94
CA LYS A 148 -5.91 11.97 -0.28
C LYS A 148 -6.00 12.55 1.12
N ILE A 149 -5.62 11.78 2.13
CA ILE A 149 -5.66 12.18 3.55
C ILE A 149 -4.29 12.23 4.22
N ASP A 150 -3.27 11.69 3.57
CA ASP A 150 -1.90 11.69 4.04
C ASP A 150 -0.95 11.65 2.83
N GLU A 151 0.10 12.46 2.89
CA GLU A 151 1.21 12.40 1.94
C GLU A 151 2.52 12.81 2.59
N SER A 152 3.58 12.07 2.27
CA SER A 152 4.95 12.45 2.59
C SER A 152 5.86 12.12 1.42
N GLY A 153 6.68 13.09 1.03
CA GLY A 153 7.66 12.98 -0.05
C GLY A 153 9.08 12.78 0.48
N ILE A 154 9.90 13.82 0.39
CA ILE A 154 11.29 13.86 0.85
C ILE A 154 11.49 15.07 1.78
N ASP A 155 12.24 14.88 2.86
CA ASP A 155 12.79 15.97 3.65
C ASP A 155 14.04 16.51 2.93
N PHE A 156 13.96 17.75 2.42
CA PHE A 156 15.07 18.36 1.67
C PHE A 156 16.31 18.68 2.53
N THR A 157 16.18 18.74 3.85
CA THR A 157 17.30 18.98 4.76
C THR A 157 18.12 17.71 4.94
N THR A 158 17.44 16.60 5.22
CA THR A 158 18.09 15.30 5.49
C THR A 158 18.28 14.45 4.24
N GLN A 159 17.59 14.80 3.14
CA GLN A 159 17.47 14.00 1.91
C GLN A 159 16.86 12.61 2.14
N VAL A 160 16.13 12.42 3.25
CA VAL A 160 15.44 11.17 3.57
C VAL A 160 14.04 11.20 2.96
N TRP A 161 13.75 10.21 2.12
CA TRP A 161 12.41 9.97 1.60
C TRP A 161 11.50 9.33 2.64
N ALA A 162 10.19 9.48 2.45
CA ALA A 162 9.17 8.88 3.30
C ALA A 162 9.33 7.37 3.44
N SER A 163 9.66 6.64 2.36
CA SER A 163 9.93 5.21 2.45
C SER A 163 11.20 4.88 3.27
N GLY A 164 12.20 5.77 3.29
CA GLY A 164 13.35 5.67 4.19
C GLY A 164 12.97 5.89 5.66
N ALA A 165 12.12 6.88 5.94
CA ALA A 165 11.57 7.11 7.27
C ALA A 165 10.71 5.92 7.77
N LEU A 166 9.92 5.33 6.86
CA LEU A 166 9.16 4.10 7.11
C LEU A 166 10.05 2.94 7.53
N ILE A 167 11.16 2.70 6.79
CA ILE A 167 12.14 1.66 7.13
C ILE A 167 12.71 1.90 8.53
N ASN A 168 13.10 3.14 8.83
CA ASN A 168 13.65 3.52 10.14
C ASN A 168 12.64 3.37 11.28
N ASN A 169 11.34 3.44 10.97
CA ASN A 169 10.24 3.21 11.90
C ASN A 169 9.76 1.74 11.85
N ASN A 170 10.68 0.79 11.80
CA ASN A 170 10.40 -0.65 11.78
C ASN A 170 9.41 -1.05 10.67
N ASN A 171 9.58 -0.51 9.46
CA ASN A 171 8.68 -0.73 8.32
C ASN A 171 7.22 -0.34 8.59
N THR A 172 6.98 0.70 9.40
CA THR A 172 5.63 1.11 9.81
C THR A 172 5.34 2.54 9.37
N TRP A 173 4.16 2.75 8.77
CA TRP A 173 3.62 4.09 8.48
C TRP A 173 2.36 4.35 9.30
N THR A 174 2.20 5.55 9.85
CA THR A 174 1.00 5.92 10.62
C THR A 174 0.26 7.04 9.91
N THR A 175 -0.99 6.79 9.54
CA THR A 175 -1.89 7.82 9.00
C THR A 175 -2.93 8.19 10.05
N THR A 176 -3.17 9.48 10.22
CA THR A 176 -4.26 10.00 11.07
C THR A 176 -5.51 10.21 10.23
N VAL A 177 -6.65 9.71 10.68
CA VAL A 177 -7.94 9.95 10.03
C VAL A 177 -8.38 11.38 10.30
N PRO A 178 -8.72 12.20 9.29
CA PRO A 178 -9.15 13.58 9.54
C PRO A 178 -10.35 13.66 10.49
N LYS A 179 -10.27 14.54 11.49
CA LYS A 179 -11.30 14.69 12.54
C LYS A 179 -12.67 15.09 12.00
N THR A 180 -12.70 15.79 10.87
CA THR A 180 -13.91 16.30 10.23
C THR A 180 -14.58 15.27 9.32
N LEU A 181 -13.91 14.15 9.00
CA LEU A 181 -14.44 13.12 8.10
C LEU A 181 -15.74 12.52 8.67
N ALA A 182 -16.78 12.47 7.85
CA ALA A 182 -18.06 11.89 8.26
C ALA A 182 -17.92 10.39 8.58
N PRO A 183 -18.61 9.88 9.63
CA PRO A 183 -18.71 8.44 9.88
C PRO A 183 -19.26 7.68 8.67
N GLY A 184 -18.83 6.43 8.50
CA GLY A 184 -19.27 5.58 7.39
C GLY A 184 -18.30 4.44 7.10
N HIS A 185 -18.59 3.71 6.02
CA HIS A 185 -17.76 2.61 5.55
C HIS A 185 -16.84 3.11 4.44
N TYR A 186 -15.53 2.95 4.63
CA TYR A 186 -14.52 3.45 3.72
C TYR A 186 -13.56 2.34 3.30
N VAL A 187 -13.06 2.44 2.07
CA VAL A 187 -11.82 1.77 1.69
C VAL A 187 -10.68 2.76 1.91
N PHE A 188 -9.67 2.34 2.65
CA PHE A 188 -8.38 3.02 2.74
C PHE A 188 -7.44 2.41 1.72
N ARG A 189 -6.77 3.25 0.94
CA ARG A 189 -5.72 2.85 -0.02
C ARG A 189 -4.41 3.48 0.43
N HIS A 190 -3.52 2.66 0.96
CA HIS A 190 -2.16 3.04 1.35
C HIS A 190 -1.18 2.67 0.24
N GLU A 191 -0.19 3.50 -0.05
CA GLU A 191 0.71 3.27 -1.17
C GLU A 191 2.11 3.78 -0.90
N ILE A 192 3.11 2.95 -1.23
CA ILE A 192 4.48 3.39 -1.46
C ILE A 192 4.70 3.47 -2.98
N ILE A 193 5.35 4.53 -3.45
CA ILE A 193 5.85 4.60 -4.83
C ILE A 193 7.38 4.52 -4.77
N ALA A 194 7.98 3.38 -5.10
CA ALA A 194 9.42 3.26 -5.17
C ALA A 194 9.95 3.93 -6.46
N LEU A 195 10.89 4.86 -6.29
CA LEU A 195 11.36 5.75 -7.35
C LEU A 195 12.81 5.49 -7.76
N HIS A 196 13.45 4.43 -7.25
CA HIS A 196 14.82 4.06 -7.65
C HIS A 196 14.98 3.86 -9.17
N GLY A 197 13.92 3.42 -9.86
CA GLY A 197 13.86 3.33 -11.33
C GLY A 197 13.31 4.56 -12.05
N GLY A 198 12.87 5.60 -11.32
CA GLY A 198 12.12 6.75 -11.84
C GLY A 198 12.86 7.63 -12.85
N GLY A 199 14.18 7.45 -12.99
CA GLY A 199 14.99 8.13 -14.02
C GLY A 199 14.70 7.63 -15.45
N SER A 200 13.96 6.54 -15.60
CA SER A 200 13.49 5.99 -16.87
C SER A 200 11.97 6.08 -16.96
N LEU A 201 11.45 6.34 -18.17
CA LEU A 201 10.01 6.24 -18.42
C LEU A 201 9.53 4.83 -18.05
N ASN A 202 8.36 4.73 -17.42
CA ASN A 202 7.81 3.48 -16.88
C ASN A 202 8.66 2.81 -15.77
N GLY A 203 9.63 3.52 -15.17
CA GLY A 203 10.53 2.97 -14.16
C GLY A 203 10.09 3.12 -12.70
N ALA A 204 9.08 3.95 -12.41
CA ALA A 204 8.48 4.03 -11.07
C ALA A 204 7.70 2.74 -10.73
N GLN A 205 7.58 2.41 -9.46
CA GLN A 205 6.96 1.17 -8.99
C GLN A 205 5.96 1.48 -7.88
N ASN A 206 4.67 1.20 -8.10
CA ASN A 206 3.59 1.57 -7.19
C ASN A 206 3.10 0.32 -6.44
N TYR A 207 2.95 0.44 -5.12
CA TYR A 207 2.55 -0.66 -4.25
C TYR A 207 1.29 -0.26 -3.47
N PRO A 208 0.12 -0.20 -4.15
CA PRO A 208 -1.13 0.09 -3.49
C PRO A 208 -1.59 -1.10 -2.64
N PHE A 209 -2.07 -0.83 -1.44
CA PHE A 209 -2.72 -1.78 -0.54
C PHE A 209 -4.07 -1.21 -0.12
N CYS A 210 -5.14 -1.97 -0.28
CA CYS A 210 -6.49 -1.57 0.12
C CYS A 210 -6.97 -2.31 1.37
N THR A 211 -7.70 -1.60 2.22
CA THR A 211 -8.34 -2.18 3.40
C THR A 211 -9.68 -1.53 3.73
N ASN A 212 -10.65 -2.32 4.19
CA ASN A 212 -11.95 -1.82 4.65
C ASN A 212 -11.84 -1.29 6.08
N ILE A 213 -12.31 -0.06 6.30
CA ILE A 213 -12.33 0.59 7.60
C ILE A 213 -13.66 1.30 7.81
N ASP A 214 -14.30 0.99 8.94
CA ASP A 214 -15.47 1.70 9.45
C ASP A 214 -15.00 2.90 10.27
N VAL A 215 -15.28 4.10 9.75
CA VAL A 215 -14.98 5.36 10.44
C VAL A 215 -16.15 5.72 11.34
N THR A 216 -15.86 5.97 12.62
CA THR A 216 -16.84 6.42 13.62
C THR A 216 -16.59 7.87 14.04
N GLY A 217 -17.48 8.46 14.83
CA GLY A 217 -17.28 9.81 15.38
C GLY A 217 -18.41 10.78 15.01
N SER A 218 -18.10 12.07 14.94
CA SER A 218 -19.07 13.16 14.75
C SER A 218 -18.69 14.15 13.65
N GLY A 219 -17.68 13.83 12.83
CA GLY A 219 -17.37 14.61 11.63
C GLY A 219 -18.54 14.65 10.66
N THR A 220 -18.55 15.65 9.77
CA THR A 220 -19.64 15.87 8.80
C THR A 220 -19.13 16.15 7.38
N ALA A 221 -17.81 16.22 7.18
CA ALA A 221 -17.22 16.52 5.88
C ALA A 221 -17.32 15.30 4.96
N ASN A 222 -17.73 15.58 3.71
CA ASN A 222 -17.85 14.60 2.63
C ASN A 222 -17.08 15.13 1.39
N PRO A 223 -15.73 15.13 1.43
CA PRO A 223 -14.91 15.65 0.34
C PRO A 223 -15.14 14.88 -0.97
N THR A 224 -15.15 15.61 -2.09
CA THR A 224 -15.24 15.00 -3.42
C THR A 224 -13.90 14.36 -3.80
N GLY A 225 -13.90 13.05 -4.00
CA GLY A 225 -12.72 12.32 -4.48
C GLY A 225 -12.62 12.21 -6.00
N THR A 226 -11.51 11.62 -6.46
CA THR A 226 -11.23 11.33 -7.88
C THR A 226 -11.03 9.82 -8.10
N LEU A 227 -11.11 9.35 -9.35
CA LEU A 227 -10.86 7.94 -9.66
C LEU A 227 -9.36 7.65 -9.59
N ALA A 228 -8.95 6.51 -9.02
CA ALA A 228 -7.54 6.15 -8.91
C ALA A 228 -6.84 6.04 -10.28
N THR A 229 -7.59 5.65 -11.33
CA THR A 229 -7.11 5.62 -12.72
C THR A 229 -6.78 7.00 -13.31
N THR A 230 -7.06 8.07 -12.58
CA THR A 230 -6.71 9.46 -12.96
C THR A 230 -5.64 10.09 -12.08
N PHE A 231 -5.13 9.36 -11.09
CA PHE A 231 -4.16 9.90 -10.14
C PHE A 231 -2.83 10.29 -10.79
N TYR A 232 -2.33 9.40 -11.65
CA TYR A 232 -0.95 9.43 -12.11
C TYR A 232 -0.88 9.33 -13.63
N LYS A 233 0.13 9.96 -14.21
CA LYS A 233 0.59 9.77 -15.58
C LYS A 233 2.04 9.35 -15.56
N GLU A 234 2.47 8.61 -16.59
CA GLU A 234 3.86 8.18 -16.71
C GLU A 234 4.86 9.35 -16.72
N THR A 235 4.43 10.52 -17.18
CA THR A 235 5.25 11.72 -17.33
C THR A 235 5.05 12.74 -16.21
N ASP A 236 4.31 12.40 -15.13
CA ASP A 236 4.17 13.31 -14.00
C ASP A 236 5.54 13.57 -13.36
N PRO A 237 5.83 14.81 -12.93
CA PRO A 237 7.16 15.20 -12.42
C PRO A 237 7.56 14.49 -11.12
N GLY A 238 6.60 13.90 -10.40
CA GLY A 238 6.84 13.07 -9.22
C GLY A 238 7.01 11.58 -9.52
N ILE A 239 6.82 11.16 -10.78
CA ILE A 239 6.89 9.78 -11.27
C ILE A 239 8.11 9.59 -12.18
N TYR A 240 8.34 10.50 -13.13
CA TYR A 240 9.47 10.46 -14.07
C TYR A 240 10.42 11.63 -13.84
N PHE A 241 11.50 11.37 -13.11
CA PHE A 241 12.57 12.31 -12.79
C PHE A 241 13.81 11.55 -12.29
N ASN A 242 14.97 12.21 -12.20
CA ASN A 242 16.17 11.61 -11.62
C ASN A 242 16.18 11.76 -10.09
N PRO A 243 16.05 10.68 -9.29
CA PRO A 243 16.11 10.76 -7.83
C PRO A 243 17.54 10.79 -7.27
N TYR A 244 18.57 10.61 -8.11
CA TYR A 244 19.98 10.52 -7.71
C TYR A 244 20.68 11.88 -7.72
N VAL A 245 19.97 12.91 -7.25
CA VAL A 245 20.46 14.28 -7.12
C VAL A 245 20.07 14.82 -5.75
N THR A 246 20.71 15.91 -5.31
CA THR A 246 20.21 16.66 -4.16
C THR A 246 18.87 17.31 -4.53
N MET A 247 17.81 16.83 -3.92
CA MET A 247 16.45 17.30 -4.16
C MET A 247 16.25 18.65 -3.47
N THR A 248 15.75 19.62 -4.23
CA THR A 248 15.33 20.95 -3.72
C THR A 248 13.84 21.20 -3.93
N ASN A 249 13.20 20.36 -4.73
CA ASN A 249 11.76 20.30 -4.94
C ASN A 249 11.36 18.84 -5.20
N TYR A 250 10.10 18.52 -4.93
CA TYR A 250 9.49 17.24 -5.29
C TYR A 250 7.98 17.45 -5.32
N THR A 251 7.37 17.20 -6.48
CA THR A 251 5.92 17.26 -6.61
C THR A 251 5.35 15.90 -6.29
N ILE A 252 4.73 15.76 -5.13
CA ILE A 252 4.09 14.50 -4.74
C ILE A 252 2.98 14.15 -5.75
N PRO A 253 2.96 12.94 -6.34
CA PRO A 253 1.95 12.53 -7.32
C PRO A 253 0.53 12.46 -6.75
N GLY A 254 -0.47 12.47 -7.63
CA GLY A 254 -1.88 12.27 -7.27
C GLY A 254 -2.65 13.57 -6.98
N PRO A 255 -3.93 13.47 -6.60
CA PRO A 255 -4.76 14.63 -6.28
C PRO A 255 -4.22 15.41 -5.07
N ALA A 256 -4.69 16.65 -4.91
CA ALA A 256 -4.32 17.48 -3.76
C ALA A 256 -4.71 16.81 -2.43
N LEU A 257 -3.88 17.01 -1.41
CA LEU A 257 -4.17 16.62 -0.03
C LEU A 257 -5.42 17.35 0.46
N TRP A 258 -6.37 16.59 1.03
CA TRP A 258 -7.48 17.17 1.78
C TRP A 258 -7.09 17.27 3.25
N THR A 259 -7.15 18.48 3.81
CA THR A 259 -6.62 18.78 5.14
C THR A 259 -7.64 18.66 6.27
N GLY A 260 -8.86 18.21 5.99
CA GLY A 260 -9.93 18.10 7.00
C GLY A 260 -10.69 19.39 7.21
#